data_AF-A0A822AKU5-F1
#
_entry.id   AF-A0A822AKU5-F1
#
_cell.length_a   1.000
_cell.length_b   1.000
_cell.length_c   1.000
_cell.angle_alpha   90.00
_cell.angle_beta   90.00
_cell.angle_gamma   90.00
#
_symmetry.space_group_name_H-M   'P 1'
#
loop_
_entity.id
_entity.type
_entity.pdbx_description
1 polymer ?
#
loop_
_entity_poly.entity_id
_entity_poly.type
_entity_poly.pdbx_seq_one_letter_code
_entity_poly.pdbx_strand_id
1 'polypeptide(L)'
;MGHYITLFGIFLLVISSWTAAHLSKRSSPSVLYVWSGQDRSVPNASDFVAVIDFDGRSPTYGHILKTVSLVSDVANGIGQVGNEPHHSAISTNGRYYMTGGLLSFLSGNKEVFVWKIPKNPTKGPEFLYALDVPGACTDEFLPIGGSEFLLSMMCNEQAVSPGNIVYINAETRMTKSILKNISAFVDFNPHGFGRLANGSIFVGDYIEPITLVGSNSSQILFRNTARHILPDGTLERIFQFQFPTTPGSSNGIGYGIGFMELKAIPGDPFGRSYACGTSVNNIYLIGPGMPEPILAIDLSQVNGYQKRASAGLLSFFSNGQRVLMTFQLRYVILANITRPEQPNILRVFDFCTDPTLKHVAIGIPDSFEKTTFAKFCAQNDNIT
;
A
#
# COMPACT_ATOMS: atom_id res chain seq x y z
N MET A 1 -5.35 -5.25 31.39
CA MET A 1 -3.92 -5.52 31.09
C MET A 1 -3.84 -6.91 30.51
N GLY A 2 -4.03 -7.04 29.20
CA GLY A 2 -3.95 -8.32 28.49
C GLY A 2 -2.60 -8.40 27.79
N HIS A 3 -1.92 -9.54 27.91
CA HIS A 3 -0.69 -9.83 27.19
C HIS A 3 -1.01 -10.05 25.69
N TYR A 4 -0.44 -9.21 24.83
CA TYR A 4 -0.44 -9.37 23.38
C TYR A 4 0.82 -10.15 22.96
N ILE A 5 0.69 -11.22 22.18
CA ILE A 5 1.78 -11.92 21.46
C ILE A 5 1.39 -11.80 19.97
N THR A 6 1.88 -10.83 19.19
CA THR A 6 3.15 -10.66 18.43
C THR A 6 3.30 -11.56 17.18
N LEU A 7 3.44 -10.88 16.02
CA LEU A 7 3.71 -11.29 14.62
C LEU A 7 2.51 -11.83 13.81
N PHE A 8 2.19 -11.33 12.61
CA PHE A 8 3.01 -10.87 11.48
C PHE A 8 2.31 -9.75 10.69
N GLY A 9 3.11 -8.81 10.18
CA GLY A 9 2.93 -8.28 8.81
C GLY A 9 2.07 -7.03 8.62
N ILE A 10 2.30 -5.96 9.39
CA ILE A 10 1.98 -4.61 8.91
C ILE A 10 3.18 -4.11 8.11
N PHE A 11 3.00 -3.99 6.80
CA PHE A 11 4.03 -3.54 5.88
C PHE A 11 4.03 -2.02 5.84
N LEU A 12 5.06 -1.40 6.39
CA LEU A 12 5.39 -0.01 6.08
C LEU A 12 5.98 0.02 4.67
N LEU A 13 5.12 0.14 3.66
CA LEU A 13 5.52 0.47 2.30
C LEU A 13 5.11 1.92 2.03
N VAL A 14 5.87 2.89 2.57
CA VAL A 14 5.66 4.31 2.23
C VAL A 14 6.14 4.52 0.81
N ILE A 15 5.26 4.32 -0.17
CA ILE A 15 5.60 4.53 -1.58
C ILE A 15 4.46 5.30 -2.22
N SER A 16 4.72 6.58 -2.41
CA SER A 16 3.84 7.46 -3.16
C SER A 16 3.59 6.87 -4.54
N SER A 17 2.31 6.68 -4.87
CA SER A 17 1.86 6.40 -6.23
C SER A 17 2.22 7.59 -7.12
N TRP A 18 3.41 7.54 -7.75
CA TRP A 18 3.81 8.46 -8.80
C TRP A 18 2.91 8.24 -10.02
N THR A 19 1.76 8.92 -10.05
CA THR A 19 1.16 9.27 -11.32
C THR A 19 2.04 10.38 -11.89
N ALA A 20 2.74 10.09 -12.99
CA ALA A 20 3.41 11.12 -13.79
C ALA A 20 2.36 12.00 -14.47
N ALA A 21 1.60 12.75 -13.68
CA ALA A 21 0.77 13.85 -14.16
C ALA A 21 1.74 14.94 -14.63
N HIS A 22 1.89 15.04 -15.95
CA HIS A 22 2.42 16.18 -16.71
C HIS A 22 3.22 17.23 -15.90
N LEU A 23 4.37 16.84 -15.37
CA LEU A 23 5.39 17.80 -14.97
C LEU A 23 6.04 18.31 -16.25
N SER A 24 5.48 19.39 -16.77
CA SER A 24 6.11 20.22 -17.79
C SER A 24 7.55 20.52 -17.38
N LYS A 25 8.50 20.37 -18.33
CA LYS A 25 9.92 20.74 -18.27
C LYS A 25 10.34 21.59 -17.03
N ARG A 26 11.22 21.00 -16.19
CA ARG A 26 12.03 21.55 -15.07
C ARG A 26 11.52 21.31 -13.65
N SER A 27 11.92 20.19 -13.06
CA SER A 27 12.94 20.07 -12.00
C SER A 27 12.84 18.66 -11.42
N SER A 28 13.96 17.99 -11.16
CA SER A 28 13.96 16.79 -10.32
C SER A 28 13.19 17.08 -9.01
N PRO A 29 12.44 16.13 -8.44
CA PRO A 29 11.75 16.35 -7.17
C PRO A 29 12.75 16.83 -6.13
N SER A 30 12.52 18.01 -5.55
CA SER A 30 13.44 18.61 -4.58
C SER A 30 13.31 17.99 -3.19
N VAL A 31 12.16 17.38 -2.89
CA VAL A 31 11.88 16.76 -1.59
C VAL A 31 11.09 15.46 -1.74
N LEU A 32 11.26 14.58 -0.77
CA LEU A 32 10.44 13.40 -0.52
C LEU A 32 9.67 13.61 0.79
N TYR A 33 8.34 13.44 0.75
CA TYR A 33 7.51 13.39 1.95
C TYR A 33 7.29 11.93 2.37
N VAL A 34 7.48 11.65 3.66
CA VAL A 34 7.31 10.31 4.24
C VAL A 34 6.34 10.42 5.42
N TRP A 35 5.17 9.80 5.31
CA TRP A 35 4.23 9.67 6.43
C TRP A 35 4.76 8.61 7.40
N SER A 36 5.02 9.01 8.65
CA SER A 36 5.83 8.23 9.58
C SER A 36 5.19 8.15 10.95
N GLY A 37 5.14 6.93 11.50
CA GLY A 37 4.85 6.73 12.91
C GLY A 37 6.08 7.05 13.75
N GLN A 38 5.86 7.39 15.02
CA GLN A 38 6.95 7.61 15.96
C GLN A 38 7.17 6.40 16.87
N ASP A 39 8.40 6.24 17.39
CA ASP A 39 8.74 5.12 18.29
C ASP A 39 7.78 5.10 19.50
N ARG A 40 7.07 3.97 19.68
CA ARG A 40 6.10 3.76 20.76
C ARG A 40 6.73 3.87 22.15
N SER A 41 8.06 3.78 22.27
CA SER A 41 8.78 4.01 23.53
C SER A 41 8.81 5.48 23.94
N VAL A 42 8.51 6.41 23.03
CA VAL A 42 8.47 7.85 23.31
C VAL A 42 7.03 8.23 23.69
N PRO A 43 6.76 8.63 24.94
CA PRO A 43 5.40 8.99 25.36
C PRO A 43 4.86 10.18 24.56
N ASN A 44 3.60 10.10 24.12
CA ASN A 44 2.87 11.16 23.41
C ASN A 44 3.51 11.63 22.10
N ALA A 45 4.30 10.77 21.47
CA ALA A 45 5.04 11.14 20.29
C ALA A 45 4.14 11.09 19.05
N SER A 46 3.86 12.25 18.47
CA SER A 46 2.95 12.36 17.34
C SER A 46 3.50 11.66 16.10
N ASP A 47 2.60 11.01 15.36
CA ASP A 47 2.81 10.67 13.96
C ASP A 47 3.12 11.96 13.16
N PHE A 48 3.95 11.85 12.13
CA PHE A 48 4.51 13.05 11.48
C PHE A 48 4.86 12.81 10.01
N VAL A 49 4.96 13.91 9.27
CA VAL A 49 5.54 13.92 7.93
C VAL A 49 7.02 14.27 8.02
N ALA A 50 7.90 13.36 7.62
CA ALA A 50 9.30 13.67 7.37
C ALA A 50 9.46 14.32 5.99
N VAL A 51 10.23 15.41 5.92
CA VAL A 51 10.59 16.12 4.69
C VAL A 51 12.05 15.84 4.43
N ILE A 52 12.34 15.07 3.39
CA ILE A 52 13.69 14.62 3.06
C ILE A 52 14.16 15.36 1.81
N ASP A 53 15.40 15.82 1.78
CA ASP A 53 16.02 16.37 0.57
C ASP A 53 16.19 15.27 -0.47
N PHE A 54 15.62 15.48 -1.65
CA PHE A 54 15.66 14.49 -2.73
C PHE A 54 16.21 15.06 -4.04
N ASP A 55 16.81 16.27 -4.03
CA ASP A 55 17.61 16.73 -5.17
C ASP A 55 18.96 16.01 -5.15
N GLY A 56 19.19 15.10 -6.11
CA GLY A 56 20.45 14.34 -6.21
C GLY A 56 21.70 15.18 -6.42
N ARG A 57 21.58 16.50 -6.62
CA ARG A 57 22.71 17.45 -6.68
C ARG A 57 22.92 18.22 -5.38
N SER A 58 22.02 18.07 -4.41
CA SER A 58 22.11 18.76 -3.13
C SER A 58 23.20 18.14 -2.25
N PRO A 59 24.01 18.95 -1.54
CA PRO A 59 24.95 18.43 -0.55
C PRO A 59 24.26 17.76 0.64
N THR A 60 22.95 17.96 0.80
CA THR A 60 22.12 17.36 1.85
C THR A 60 21.18 16.29 1.32
N TYR A 61 21.40 15.77 0.10
CA TYR A 61 20.60 14.68 -0.46
C TYR A 61 20.44 13.52 0.54
N GLY A 62 19.21 13.09 0.76
CA GLY A 62 18.85 12.03 1.71
C GLY A 62 18.73 12.48 3.17
N HIS A 63 19.04 13.74 3.52
CA HIS A 63 18.87 14.25 4.87
C HIS A 63 17.42 14.64 5.16
N ILE A 64 16.97 14.42 6.39
CA ILE A 64 15.72 15.00 6.91
C ILE A 64 15.93 16.50 7.08
N LEU A 65 15.23 17.29 6.27
CA LEU A 65 15.20 18.75 6.35
C LEU A 65 14.30 19.23 7.49
N LYS A 66 13.18 18.54 7.70
CA LYS A 66 12.15 18.91 8.67
C LYS A 66 11.23 17.74 9.00
N THR A 67 10.65 17.76 10.19
CA THR A 67 9.48 16.96 10.55
C THR A 67 8.27 17.86 10.81
N VAL A 68 7.08 17.43 10.41
CA VAL A 68 5.82 18.12 10.67
C VAL A 68 4.90 17.16 11.41
N SER A 69 4.67 17.41 12.69
CA SER A 69 3.80 16.58 13.52
C SER A 69 2.34 16.74 13.15
N LEU A 70 1.59 15.63 13.21
CA LEU A 70 0.14 15.65 13.26
C LEU A 70 -0.31 16.35 14.54
N VAL A 71 -1.32 17.20 14.41
CA VAL A 71 -1.90 17.92 15.55
C VAL A 71 -2.83 17.02 16.34
N SER A 72 -2.91 17.25 17.65
CA SER A 72 -3.95 16.65 18.48
C SER A 72 -5.14 17.59 18.60
N ASP A 73 -6.33 17.10 18.27
CA ASP A 73 -7.60 17.80 18.48
C ASP A 73 -8.70 16.77 18.76
N VAL A 74 -8.70 16.29 20.00
CA VAL A 74 -9.62 15.25 20.49
C VAL A 74 -11.07 15.70 20.36
N ALA A 75 -11.36 16.99 20.54
CA ALA A 75 -12.71 17.53 20.39
C ALA A 75 -13.25 17.36 18.96
N ASN A 76 -12.36 17.31 17.96
CA ASN A 76 -12.70 17.09 16.56
C ASN A 76 -12.33 15.69 16.04
N GLY A 77 -12.05 14.74 16.95
CA GLY A 77 -11.73 13.34 16.62
C GLY A 77 -10.36 13.15 15.96
N ILE A 78 -9.41 14.06 16.22
CA ILE A 78 -8.06 14.00 15.65
C ILE A 78 -7.08 13.50 16.72
N GLY A 79 -6.68 12.24 16.60
CA GLY A 79 -5.64 11.63 17.42
C GLY A 79 -4.28 11.76 16.76
N GLN A 80 -3.27 12.24 17.51
CA GLN A 80 -1.93 12.42 16.96
C GLN A 80 -1.02 11.19 17.10
N VAL A 81 -1.42 10.15 17.83
CA VAL A 81 -0.58 8.99 18.18
C VAL A 81 -1.29 7.70 17.82
N GLY A 82 -0.53 6.71 17.36
CA GLY A 82 -1.02 5.34 17.22
C GLY A 82 -1.95 5.17 16.03
N ASN A 83 -1.90 6.08 15.06
CA ASN A 83 -2.72 6.00 13.86
C ASN A 83 -2.23 4.89 12.92
N GLU A 84 -0.98 4.45 13.07
CA GLU A 84 -0.29 3.58 12.12
C GLU A 84 -0.20 4.27 10.74
N PRO A 85 0.79 5.15 10.55
CA PRO A 85 1.06 5.76 9.26
C PRO A 85 1.31 4.74 8.16
N HIS A 86 0.31 4.56 7.29
CA HIS A 86 0.26 3.44 6.37
C HIS A 86 0.58 3.85 4.92
N HIS A 87 -0.41 4.42 4.24
CA HIS A 87 -0.31 4.84 2.84
C HIS A 87 -0.52 6.35 2.71
N SER A 88 -0.04 6.89 1.60
CA SER A 88 -0.15 8.33 1.31
C SER A 88 0.01 8.62 -0.17
N ALA A 89 -0.55 9.74 -0.61
CA ALA A 89 -0.37 10.23 -1.98
C ALA A 89 -0.38 11.75 -2.05
N ILE A 90 0.26 12.28 -3.09
CA ILE A 90 0.20 13.69 -3.46
C ILE A 90 -0.83 13.86 -4.57
N SER A 91 -1.64 14.91 -4.49
CA SER A 91 -2.61 15.26 -5.53
C SER A 91 -1.92 15.53 -6.86
N THR A 92 -2.57 15.25 -7.99
CA THR A 92 -1.96 15.46 -9.32
C THR A 92 -1.53 16.91 -9.59
N ASN A 93 -2.15 17.89 -8.93
CA ASN A 93 -1.75 19.31 -9.00
C ASN A 93 -0.65 19.71 -8.00
N GLY A 94 -0.13 18.78 -7.19
CA GLY A 94 0.96 18.99 -6.23
C GLY A 94 0.61 19.88 -5.04
N ARG A 95 -0.68 20.18 -4.79
CA ARG A 95 -1.12 21.10 -3.73
C ARG A 95 -1.47 20.41 -2.42
N TYR A 96 -1.82 19.12 -2.45
CA TYR A 96 -2.29 18.38 -1.30
C TYR A 96 -1.50 17.10 -1.13
N TYR A 97 -1.14 16.80 0.10
CA TYR A 97 -0.65 15.49 0.52
C TYR A 97 -1.73 14.88 1.39
N MET A 98 -2.13 13.65 1.09
CA MET A 98 -3.15 12.92 1.84
C MET A 98 -2.52 11.68 2.43
N THR A 99 -2.80 11.41 3.70
CA THR A 99 -2.17 10.32 4.46
C THR A 99 -3.23 9.57 5.25
N GLY A 100 -3.09 8.25 5.33
CA GLY A 100 -3.99 7.37 6.08
C GLY A 100 -3.38 6.88 7.40
N GLY A 101 -4.22 6.73 8.41
CA GLY A 101 -3.93 5.99 9.63
C GLY A 101 -4.70 4.69 9.65
N LEU A 102 -4.05 3.55 9.35
CA LEU A 102 -4.70 2.25 9.24
C LEU A 102 -5.43 1.84 10.53
N LEU A 103 -4.89 2.22 11.69
CA LEU A 103 -5.39 1.84 13.01
C LEU A 103 -6.13 2.96 13.75
N SER A 104 -6.29 4.13 13.12
CA SER A 104 -6.98 5.28 13.73
C SER A 104 -8.40 4.96 14.19
N PHE A 105 -9.13 4.12 13.44
CA PHE A 105 -10.51 3.72 13.75
C PHE A 105 -10.63 2.94 15.07
N LEU A 106 -9.60 2.21 15.49
CA LEU A 106 -9.61 1.46 16.75
C LEU A 106 -9.76 2.38 17.98
N SER A 107 -9.38 3.65 17.81
CA SER A 107 -9.53 4.69 18.84
C SER A 107 -10.72 5.61 18.59
N GLY A 108 -11.56 5.32 17.59
CA GLY A 108 -12.65 6.20 17.16
C GLY A 108 -12.17 7.54 16.58
N ASN A 109 -10.91 7.61 16.15
CA ASN A 109 -10.34 8.81 15.53
C ASN A 109 -10.56 8.80 14.02
N LYS A 110 -10.57 10.00 13.44
CA LYS A 110 -10.51 10.19 11.99
C LYS A 110 -9.23 9.61 11.42
N GLU A 111 -9.35 8.95 10.28
CA GLU A 111 -8.28 8.12 9.71
C GLU A 111 -7.58 8.77 8.52
N VAL A 112 -8.23 9.73 7.85
CA VAL A 112 -7.71 10.40 6.66
C VAL A 112 -7.26 11.82 7.01
N PHE A 113 -5.97 12.11 6.87
CA PHE A 113 -5.38 13.41 7.17
C PHE A 113 -5.00 14.15 5.89
N VAL A 114 -5.41 15.41 5.79
CA VAL A 114 -5.17 16.25 4.61
C VAL A 114 -4.21 17.38 4.96
N TRP A 115 -3.15 17.49 4.16
CA TRP A 115 -2.09 18.47 4.32
C TRP A 115 -1.96 19.34 3.07
N LYS A 116 -1.66 20.63 3.24
CA LYS A 116 -1.38 21.57 2.15
C LYS A 116 0.11 21.63 1.90
N ILE A 117 0.52 21.42 0.66
CA ILE A 117 1.91 21.59 0.25
C ILE A 117 2.15 23.09 -0.05
N PRO A 118 3.09 23.76 0.64
CA PRO A 118 3.41 25.16 0.36
C PRO A 118 4.18 25.31 -0.96
N LYS A 119 4.24 26.54 -1.48
CA LYS A 119 5.01 26.86 -2.69
C LYS A 119 6.49 26.49 -2.60
N ASN A 120 7.07 26.52 -1.40
CA ASN A 120 8.41 26.02 -1.14
C ASN A 120 8.32 24.68 -0.40
N PRO A 121 8.47 23.53 -1.10
CA PRO A 121 8.26 22.20 -0.52
C PRO A 121 9.15 21.87 0.69
N THR A 122 10.34 22.49 0.78
CA THR A 122 11.28 22.31 1.90
C THR A 122 10.74 22.80 3.25
N LYS A 123 9.69 23.64 3.26
CA LYS A 123 9.04 24.10 4.49
C LYS A 123 8.14 23.03 5.14
N GLY A 124 7.90 21.92 4.44
CA GLY A 124 7.00 20.85 4.85
C GLY A 124 5.53 21.20 4.63
N PRO A 125 4.65 20.20 4.51
CA PRO A 125 3.24 20.45 4.32
C PRO A 125 2.61 20.97 5.63
N GLU A 126 1.49 21.68 5.52
CA GLU A 126 0.72 22.22 6.65
C GLU A 126 -0.53 21.37 6.85
N PHE A 127 -0.76 20.89 8.08
CA PHE A 127 -2.01 20.16 8.38
C PHE A 127 -3.22 21.07 8.17
N LEU A 128 -4.23 20.58 7.44
CA LEU A 128 -5.46 21.34 7.20
C LEU A 128 -6.63 20.82 8.04
N TYR A 129 -6.91 19.53 7.94
CA TYR A 129 -8.03 18.86 8.59
C TYR A 129 -7.90 17.34 8.47
N ALA A 130 -8.71 16.62 9.24
CA ALA A 130 -8.92 15.19 9.10
C ALA A 130 -10.37 14.90 8.69
N LEU A 131 -10.60 13.76 8.04
CA LEU A 131 -11.90 13.31 7.56
C LEU A 131 -12.27 11.96 8.18
N ASP A 132 -13.57 11.83 8.43
CA ASP A 132 -14.24 10.54 8.57
C ASP A 132 -14.95 10.26 7.24
N VAL A 133 -14.84 9.04 6.72
CA VAL A 133 -15.32 8.68 5.39
C VAL A 133 -16.05 7.34 5.43
N PRO A 134 -16.94 7.02 4.47
CA PRO A 134 -17.63 5.74 4.49
C PRO A 134 -16.67 4.54 4.48
N GLY A 135 -16.71 3.73 5.55
CA GLY A 135 -15.79 2.62 5.78
C GLY A 135 -14.77 2.94 6.87
N ALA A 136 -13.85 2.01 7.12
CA ALA A 136 -12.73 2.16 8.03
C ALA A 136 -11.52 1.35 7.54
N CYS A 137 -10.43 1.34 8.30
CA CYS A 137 -9.16 0.72 7.91
C CYS A 137 -8.60 1.36 6.64
N THR A 138 -8.26 2.65 6.70
CA THR A 138 -7.75 3.39 5.55
C THR A 138 -6.47 2.76 4.99
N ASP A 139 -6.45 2.52 3.68
CA ASP A 139 -5.33 1.89 2.98
C ASP A 139 -4.89 2.73 1.76
N GLU A 140 -5.04 2.25 0.52
CA GLU A 140 -4.43 2.84 -0.67
C GLU A 140 -5.05 4.21 -1.07
N PHE A 141 -4.19 5.12 -1.54
CA PHE A 141 -4.57 6.42 -2.10
C PHE A 141 -4.20 6.52 -3.58
N LEU A 142 -5.20 6.81 -4.42
CA LEU A 142 -5.00 7.02 -5.85
C LEU A 142 -5.42 8.44 -6.25
N PRO A 143 -4.49 9.35 -6.58
CA PRO A 143 -4.83 10.65 -7.13
C PRO A 143 -5.42 10.49 -8.54
N ILE A 144 -6.59 11.07 -8.80
CA ILE A 144 -7.34 10.87 -10.07
C ILE A 144 -7.51 12.13 -10.92
N GLY A 145 -7.19 13.31 -10.39
CA GLY A 145 -7.22 14.57 -11.13
C GLY A 145 -7.28 15.79 -10.21
N GLY A 146 -6.63 16.90 -10.57
CA GLY A 146 -6.57 18.11 -9.73
C GLY A 146 -6.25 17.81 -8.25
N SER A 147 -7.24 18.07 -7.39
CA SER A 147 -7.24 17.87 -5.94
C SER A 147 -8.02 16.61 -5.49
N GLU A 148 -8.32 15.70 -6.42
CA GLU A 148 -9.24 14.57 -6.24
C GLU A 148 -8.48 13.25 -6.08
N PHE A 149 -9.01 12.39 -5.21
CA PHE A 149 -8.47 11.08 -4.85
C PHE A 149 -9.58 10.02 -4.84
N LEU A 150 -9.17 8.78 -5.11
CA LEU A 150 -9.88 7.57 -4.67
C LEU A 150 -9.10 6.95 -3.53
N LEU A 151 -9.80 6.34 -2.58
CA LEU A 151 -9.22 5.66 -1.42
C LEU A 151 -9.87 4.30 -1.25
N SER A 152 -9.11 3.31 -0.79
CA SER A 152 -9.67 2.08 -0.22
C SER A 152 -9.81 2.19 1.29
N MET A 153 -10.95 1.72 1.79
CA MET A 153 -11.25 1.52 3.19
C MET A 153 -11.46 0.03 3.38
N MET A 154 -10.51 -0.70 3.97
CA MET A 154 -10.50 -2.17 3.93
C MET A 154 -11.65 -2.83 4.69
N CYS A 155 -12.32 -2.10 5.58
CA CYS A 155 -13.32 -2.65 6.49
C CYS A 155 -14.45 -1.66 6.78
N ASN A 156 -15.42 -2.09 7.57
CA ASN A 156 -16.32 -1.20 8.30
C ASN A 156 -15.77 -0.89 9.69
N GLU A 157 -16.46 -0.04 10.45
CA GLU A 157 -16.06 0.37 11.82
C GLU A 157 -15.84 -0.80 12.80
N GLN A 158 -16.34 -2.00 12.50
CA GLN A 158 -16.17 -3.21 13.30
C GLN A 158 -15.00 -4.09 12.83
N ALA A 159 -14.11 -3.57 11.97
CA ALA A 159 -12.98 -4.29 11.39
C ALA A 159 -13.38 -5.50 10.53
N VAL A 160 -14.62 -5.53 10.01
CA VAL A 160 -15.13 -6.61 9.15
C VAL A 160 -15.57 -6.08 7.78
N SER A 161 -15.79 -6.98 6.82
CA SER A 161 -16.39 -6.63 5.52
C SER A 161 -17.87 -6.23 5.64
N PRO A 162 -18.43 -5.45 4.69
CA PRO A 162 -17.76 -4.85 3.55
C PRO A 162 -16.98 -3.58 3.93
N GLY A 163 -15.79 -3.43 3.34
CA GLY A 163 -15.10 -2.16 3.21
C GLY A 163 -15.69 -1.27 2.10
N ASN A 164 -14.97 -0.24 1.67
CA ASN A 164 -15.45 0.73 0.71
C ASN A 164 -14.35 1.26 -0.23
N ILE A 165 -14.77 1.87 -1.34
CA ILE A 165 -13.93 2.77 -2.13
C ILE A 165 -14.54 4.17 -2.09
N VAL A 166 -13.76 5.15 -1.66
CA VAL A 166 -14.24 6.51 -1.40
C VAL A 166 -13.59 7.50 -2.36
N TYR A 167 -14.38 8.37 -2.95
CA TYR A 167 -13.92 9.59 -3.63
C TYR A 167 -13.76 10.72 -2.62
N ILE A 168 -12.64 11.45 -2.70
CA ILE A 168 -12.39 12.65 -1.90
C ILE A 168 -11.90 13.79 -2.80
N ASN A 169 -12.43 14.99 -2.60
CA ASN A 169 -11.84 16.23 -3.10
C ASN A 169 -11.20 17.01 -1.95
N ALA A 170 -9.88 17.13 -1.95
CA ALA A 170 -9.10 17.76 -0.88
C ALA A 170 -9.26 19.30 -0.80
N GLU A 171 -9.84 19.94 -1.82
CA GLU A 171 -10.09 21.37 -1.81
C GLU A 171 -11.48 21.70 -1.25
N THR A 172 -12.50 20.95 -1.68
CA THR A 172 -13.90 21.18 -1.26
C THR A 172 -14.30 20.36 -0.03
N ARG A 173 -13.45 19.42 0.42
CA ARG A 173 -13.73 18.44 1.48
C ARG A 173 -14.88 17.48 1.16
N MET A 174 -15.29 17.40 -0.11
CA MET A 174 -16.34 16.49 -0.53
C MET A 174 -15.87 15.05 -0.42
N THR A 175 -16.67 14.20 0.19
CA THR A 175 -16.43 12.76 0.31
C THR A 175 -17.67 11.99 -0.14
N LYS A 176 -17.49 10.84 -0.80
CA LYS A 176 -18.59 9.92 -1.12
C LYS A 176 -18.06 8.52 -1.38
N SER A 177 -18.85 7.51 -1.00
CA SER A 177 -18.69 6.15 -1.57
C SER A 177 -18.86 6.23 -3.07
N ILE A 178 -18.01 5.52 -3.83
CA ILE A 178 -18.24 5.31 -5.27
C ILE A 178 -19.09 4.08 -5.54
N LEU A 179 -19.34 3.24 -4.54
CA LEU A 179 -20.10 2.00 -4.70
C LEU A 179 -21.60 2.31 -4.70
N LYS A 180 -22.29 1.81 -5.73
CA LYS A 180 -23.72 2.07 -5.95
C LYS A 180 -24.62 1.26 -5.01
N ASN A 181 -24.25 0.02 -4.75
CA ASN A 181 -24.96 -0.88 -3.84
C ASN A 181 -23.94 -1.68 -3.02
N ILE A 182 -23.64 -1.21 -1.81
CA ILE A 182 -22.66 -1.83 -0.92
C ILE A 182 -23.00 -3.28 -0.58
N SER A 183 -24.29 -3.64 -0.51
CA SER A 183 -24.73 -5.00 -0.18
C SER A 183 -24.38 -6.03 -1.26
N ALA A 184 -24.05 -5.58 -2.48
CA ALA A 184 -23.53 -6.46 -3.53
C ALA A 184 -22.05 -6.88 -3.31
N PHE A 185 -21.36 -6.24 -2.36
CA PHE A 185 -19.94 -6.42 -2.09
C PHE A 185 -19.71 -7.32 -0.87
N VAL A 186 -20.22 -8.56 -0.91
CA VAL A 186 -19.95 -9.57 0.14
C VAL A 186 -18.45 -9.87 0.20
N ASP A 187 -17.88 -10.02 1.40
CA ASP A 187 -16.47 -10.34 1.62
C ASP A 187 -15.49 -9.36 0.96
N PHE A 188 -15.90 -8.09 0.86
CA PHE A 188 -15.12 -7.04 0.22
C PHE A 188 -14.19 -6.38 1.24
N ASN A 189 -12.89 -6.59 1.07
CA ASN A 189 -11.85 -5.97 1.90
C ASN A 189 -10.83 -5.30 0.96
N PRO A 190 -11.22 -4.17 0.34
CA PRO A 190 -10.42 -3.55 -0.69
C PRO A 190 -9.08 -3.07 -0.14
N HIS A 191 -8.01 -3.34 -0.87
CA HIS A 191 -6.67 -2.89 -0.53
C HIS A 191 -6.07 -2.13 -1.71
N GLY A 192 -5.03 -2.65 -2.37
CA GLY A 192 -4.50 -2.10 -3.60
C GLY A 192 -5.54 -2.08 -4.73
N PHE A 193 -5.58 -0.99 -5.49
CA PHE A 193 -6.46 -0.83 -6.64
C PHE A 193 -5.87 0.04 -7.74
N GLY A 194 -6.37 -0.15 -8.96
CA GLY A 194 -5.98 0.60 -10.15
C GLY A 194 -7.19 1.11 -10.92
N ARG A 195 -7.13 2.37 -11.39
CA ARG A 195 -8.15 2.97 -12.24
C ARG A 195 -7.75 2.86 -13.71
N LEU A 196 -8.66 2.35 -14.54
CA LEU A 196 -8.51 2.24 -15.99
C LEU A 196 -8.83 3.56 -16.70
N ALA A 197 -8.42 3.68 -17.96
CA ALA A 197 -8.66 4.86 -18.78
C ALA A 197 -10.17 5.18 -18.98
N ASN A 198 -11.03 4.16 -19.00
CA ASN A 198 -12.48 4.34 -19.07
C ASN A 198 -13.12 4.74 -17.73
N GLY A 199 -12.33 4.90 -16.67
CA GLY A 199 -12.78 5.26 -15.33
C GLY A 199 -13.21 4.09 -14.44
N SER A 200 -13.27 2.87 -14.97
CA SER A 200 -13.52 1.67 -14.16
C SER A 200 -12.31 1.33 -13.29
N ILE A 201 -12.51 0.52 -12.27
CA ILE A 201 -11.50 0.21 -11.26
C ILE A 201 -11.36 -1.31 -11.13
N PHE A 202 -10.13 -1.78 -11.04
CA PHE A 202 -9.83 -3.09 -10.47
C PHE A 202 -9.32 -2.92 -9.05
N VAL A 203 -9.80 -3.75 -8.14
CA VAL A 203 -9.39 -3.73 -6.73
C VAL A 203 -9.16 -5.15 -6.23
N GLY A 204 -8.06 -5.36 -5.49
CA GLY A 204 -7.77 -6.62 -4.82
C GLY A 204 -8.42 -6.66 -3.44
N ASP A 205 -8.97 -7.82 -3.08
CA ASP A 205 -9.39 -8.09 -1.71
C ASP A 205 -8.20 -8.68 -0.94
N TYR A 206 -7.87 -8.10 0.22
CA TYR A 206 -6.69 -8.52 0.99
C TYR A 206 -7.01 -9.48 2.12
N ILE A 207 -7.50 -8.97 3.24
CA ILE A 207 -7.61 -9.68 4.52
C ILE A 207 -8.82 -9.15 5.27
N GLU A 208 -9.50 -10.02 6.03
CA GLU A 208 -10.52 -9.59 6.99
C GLU A 208 -9.83 -9.06 8.26
N PRO A 209 -9.83 -7.73 8.53
CA PRO A 209 -8.94 -7.16 9.54
C PRO A 209 -9.16 -7.68 10.97
N ILE A 210 -10.41 -7.97 11.37
CA ILE A 210 -10.69 -8.54 12.70
C ILE A 210 -9.95 -9.86 12.95
N THR A 211 -9.60 -10.61 11.90
CA THR A 211 -8.92 -11.90 12.07
C THR A 211 -7.45 -11.76 12.46
N LEU A 212 -6.88 -10.55 12.38
CA LEU A 212 -5.52 -10.23 12.81
C LEU A 212 -5.38 -10.13 14.34
N VAL A 213 -6.48 -9.94 15.09
CA VAL A 213 -6.40 -9.75 16.55
C VAL A 213 -6.34 -11.06 17.35
N GLY A 214 -6.48 -12.21 16.69
CA GLY A 214 -6.45 -13.52 17.33
C GLY A 214 -5.03 -14.02 17.65
N SER A 215 -4.90 -14.95 18.61
CA SER A 215 -3.62 -15.56 18.99
C SER A 215 -3.18 -16.71 18.07
N ASN A 216 -4.03 -17.15 17.15
CA ASN A 216 -3.75 -18.23 16.23
C ASN A 216 -3.62 -17.69 14.79
N SER A 217 -2.39 -17.60 14.32
CA SER A 217 -2.07 -17.13 12.97
C SER A 217 -2.67 -18.00 11.87
N SER A 218 -3.06 -19.25 12.14
CA SER A 218 -3.75 -20.11 11.17
C SER A 218 -5.20 -19.69 10.91
N GLN A 219 -5.78 -18.82 11.75
CA GLN A 219 -7.17 -18.34 11.63
C GLN A 219 -7.28 -17.03 10.84
N ILE A 220 -6.15 -16.45 10.44
CA ILE A 220 -6.14 -15.25 9.61
C ILE A 220 -6.82 -15.55 8.27
N LEU A 221 -7.81 -14.72 7.92
CA LEU A 221 -8.61 -14.89 6.73
C LEU A 221 -8.12 -13.94 5.63
N PHE A 222 -7.30 -14.46 4.72
CA PHE A 222 -6.97 -13.78 3.49
C PHE A 222 -8.05 -14.02 2.43
N ARG A 223 -8.34 -13.00 1.63
CA ARG A 223 -9.27 -13.07 0.52
C ARG A 223 -8.56 -13.60 -0.74
N ASN A 224 -9.36 -14.11 -1.66
CA ASN A 224 -8.90 -14.76 -2.90
C ASN A 224 -9.53 -14.13 -4.13
N THR A 225 -9.92 -12.86 -4.04
CA THR A 225 -10.73 -12.20 -5.06
C THR A 225 -10.13 -10.87 -5.47
N ALA A 226 -10.35 -10.52 -6.73
CA ALA A 226 -10.22 -9.16 -7.23
C ALA A 226 -11.52 -8.77 -7.93
N ARG A 227 -11.88 -7.48 -7.94
CA ARG A 227 -13.18 -7.02 -8.44
C ARG A 227 -13.01 -5.97 -9.50
N HIS A 228 -13.88 -6.03 -10.51
CA HIS A 228 -14.03 -5.00 -11.53
C HIS A 228 -15.27 -4.16 -11.22
N ILE A 229 -15.08 -2.86 -11.02
CA ILE A 229 -16.13 -1.92 -10.68
C ILE A 229 -16.24 -0.89 -11.81
N LEU A 230 -17.43 -0.73 -12.38
CA LEU A 230 -17.69 0.23 -13.44
C LEU A 230 -17.66 1.68 -12.93
N PRO A 231 -17.52 2.69 -13.81
CA PRO A 231 -17.46 4.09 -13.40
C PRO A 231 -18.69 4.58 -12.64
N ASP A 232 -19.84 3.93 -12.81
CA ASP A 232 -21.08 4.25 -12.10
C ASP A 232 -21.20 3.56 -10.71
N GLY A 233 -20.17 2.82 -10.29
CA GLY A 233 -20.13 2.13 -9.01
C GLY A 233 -20.72 0.73 -9.01
N THR A 234 -21.11 0.20 -10.18
CA THR A 234 -21.65 -1.15 -10.31
C THR A 234 -20.54 -2.20 -10.30
N LEU A 235 -20.73 -3.27 -9.55
CA LEU A 235 -19.85 -4.46 -9.61
C LEU A 235 -20.10 -5.19 -10.93
N GLU A 236 -19.11 -5.21 -11.81
CA GLU A 236 -19.17 -5.90 -13.10
C GLU A 236 -18.77 -7.37 -12.96
N ARG A 237 -17.68 -7.62 -12.22
CA ARG A 237 -17.08 -8.95 -12.16
C ARG A 237 -16.30 -9.16 -10.87
N ILE A 238 -16.31 -10.40 -10.40
CA ILE A 238 -15.39 -10.92 -9.40
C ILE A 238 -14.49 -11.94 -10.09
N PHE A 239 -13.19 -11.73 -10.00
CA PHE A 239 -12.16 -12.71 -10.37
C PHE A 239 -11.88 -13.57 -9.15
N GLN A 240 -12.11 -14.87 -9.27
CA GLN A 240 -11.79 -15.83 -8.22
C GLN A 240 -10.43 -16.45 -8.51
N PHE A 241 -9.56 -16.41 -7.52
CA PHE A 241 -8.25 -17.02 -7.61
C PHE A 241 -8.21 -18.31 -6.82
N GLN A 242 -7.57 -19.33 -7.39
CA GLN A 242 -7.34 -20.58 -6.70
C GLN A 242 -6.14 -20.44 -5.77
N PHE A 243 -6.40 -20.50 -4.47
CA PHE A 243 -5.33 -20.65 -3.49
C PHE A 243 -4.75 -22.06 -3.60
N PRO A 244 -3.44 -22.25 -3.81
CA PRO A 244 -2.87 -23.59 -3.95
C PRO A 244 -2.99 -24.39 -2.63
N THR A 245 -3.66 -25.54 -2.64
CA THR A 245 -4.07 -26.30 -1.42
C THR A 245 -3.27 -27.58 -1.09
N THR A 246 -2.20 -27.98 -1.80
CA THR A 246 -1.44 -29.21 -1.45
C THR A 246 0.06 -29.13 -1.77
N PRO A 247 0.96 -29.93 -1.14
CA PRO A 247 0.91 -30.60 0.20
C PRO A 247 2.14 -30.30 1.11
N GLY A 248 1.96 -30.06 2.42
CA GLY A 248 3.02 -30.29 3.44
C GLY A 248 3.77 -29.11 4.09
N SER A 249 3.33 -27.86 3.98
CA SER A 249 3.97 -26.73 4.70
C SER A 249 2.98 -26.07 5.68
N SER A 250 3.03 -26.49 6.93
CA SER A 250 2.46 -25.83 8.11
C SER A 250 3.15 -24.48 8.45
N ASN A 251 3.81 -23.83 7.49
CA ASN A 251 4.58 -22.61 7.70
C ASN A 251 3.94 -21.37 7.04
N GLY A 252 2.71 -21.48 6.54
CA GLY A 252 1.94 -20.34 6.04
C GLY A 252 1.08 -19.70 7.12
N ILE A 253 0.86 -18.40 7.03
CA ILE A 253 -0.04 -17.64 7.90
C ILE A 253 -1.41 -17.61 7.25
N GLY A 254 -2.45 -17.97 8.02
CA GLY A 254 -3.83 -17.94 7.56
C GLY A 254 -4.15 -18.86 6.40
N TYR A 255 -5.29 -18.60 5.77
CA TYR A 255 -5.75 -19.26 4.54
C TYR A 255 -6.15 -18.23 3.50
N GLY A 256 -5.69 -18.41 2.25
CA GLY A 256 -5.93 -17.51 1.13
C GLY A 256 -4.69 -16.78 0.61
N ILE A 257 -4.83 -16.12 -0.52
CA ILE A 257 -3.78 -15.44 -1.28
C ILE A 257 -3.48 -14.08 -0.64
N GLY A 258 -4.53 -13.29 -0.42
CA GLY A 258 -4.48 -11.91 0.00
C GLY A 258 -3.84 -11.01 -1.04
N PHE A 259 -4.62 -10.16 -1.71
CA PHE A 259 -4.09 -9.22 -2.69
C PHE A 259 -3.71 -7.89 -2.04
N MET A 260 -2.46 -7.80 -1.58
CA MET A 260 -1.91 -6.58 -0.96
C MET A 260 -1.75 -5.45 -1.98
N GLU A 261 -1.42 -5.76 -3.24
CA GLU A 261 -1.21 -4.73 -4.26
C GLU A 261 -1.93 -5.09 -5.55
N LEU A 262 -2.58 -4.09 -6.15
CA LEU A 262 -3.17 -4.19 -7.47
C LEU A 262 -3.05 -2.84 -8.16
N LYS A 263 -2.39 -2.78 -9.31
CA LYS A 263 -2.24 -1.53 -10.07
C LYS A 263 -2.54 -1.74 -11.55
N ALA A 264 -3.19 -0.75 -12.16
CA ALA A 264 -3.49 -0.71 -13.59
C ALA A 264 -2.23 -0.39 -14.39
N ILE A 265 -2.04 -1.07 -15.53
CA ILE A 265 -0.89 -0.86 -16.40
C ILE A 265 -1.14 0.43 -17.22
N PRO A 266 -0.30 1.49 -17.08
CA PRO A 266 -0.50 2.74 -17.79
C PRO A 266 -0.46 2.54 -19.31
N GLY A 267 -1.46 3.06 -20.02
CA GLY A 267 -1.50 2.98 -21.49
C GLY A 267 -1.72 1.58 -22.07
N ASP A 268 -2.05 0.58 -21.25
CA ASP A 268 -2.40 -0.75 -21.77
C ASP A 268 -3.69 -0.68 -22.59
N PRO A 269 -3.67 -1.06 -23.89
CA PRO A 269 -4.82 -0.89 -24.78
C PRO A 269 -5.99 -1.83 -24.43
N PHE A 270 -5.73 -2.87 -23.63
CA PHE A 270 -6.74 -3.81 -23.16
C PHE A 270 -7.24 -3.46 -21.75
N GLY A 271 -6.71 -2.41 -21.11
CA GLY A 271 -7.10 -1.99 -19.77
C GLY A 271 -6.76 -3.02 -18.69
N ARG A 272 -5.60 -3.68 -18.79
CA ARG A 272 -5.19 -4.72 -17.84
C ARG A 272 -4.50 -4.18 -16.59
N SER A 273 -4.51 -4.99 -15.54
CA SER A 273 -3.88 -4.71 -14.24
C SER A 273 -3.09 -5.92 -13.74
N TYR A 274 -2.06 -5.67 -12.95
CA TYR A 274 -1.43 -6.72 -12.14
C TYR A 274 -2.00 -6.73 -10.73
N ALA A 275 -2.18 -7.93 -10.18
CA ALA A 275 -2.53 -8.19 -8.79
C ALA A 275 -1.45 -9.08 -8.16
N CYS A 276 -0.92 -8.68 -7.00
CA CYS A 276 0.14 -9.39 -6.29
C CYS A 276 -0.40 -10.07 -5.04
N GLY A 277 -0.10 -11.36 -4.91
CA GLY A 277 -0.49 -12.15 -3.74
C GLY A 277 0.54 -12.09 -2.62
N THR A 278 0.06 -11.94 -1.38
CA THR A 278 0.88 -11.97 -0.16
C THR A 278 1.41 -13.36 0.16
N SER A 279 0.61 -14.40 -0.14
CA SER A 279 0.86 -15.77 0.34
C SER A 279 1.21 -16.75 -0.78
N VAL A 280 1.65 -16.28 -1.95
CA VAL A 280 1.84 -17.16 -3.12
C VAL A 280 3.03 -16.82 -4.03
N ASN A 281 3.86 -15.80 -3.72
CA ASN A 281 4.96 -15.33 -4.59
C ASN A 281 4.55 -14.89 -6.02
N ASN A 282 3.25 -14.86 -6.30
CA ASN A 282 2.73 -14.77 -7.65
C ASN A 282 2.19 -13.38 -7.96
N ILE A 283 2.37 -12.99 -9.22
CA ILE A 283 1.75 -11.82 -9.83
C ILE A 283 0.84 -12.31 -10.93
N TYR A 284 -0.42 -11.88 -10.86
CA TYR A 284 -1.46 -12.25 -11.79
C TYR A 284 -1.87 -11.07 -12.65
N LEU A 285 -2.16 -11.33 -13.92
CA LEU A 285 -2.74 -10.38 -14.86
C LEU A 285 -4.26 -10.58 -14.91
N ILE A 286 -4.99 -9.48 -14.77
CA ILE A 286 -6.45 -9.43 -14.96
C ILE A 286 -6.80 -8.31 -15.94
N GLY A 287 -8.00 -8.38 -16.51
CA GLY A 287 -8.47 -7.36 -17.44
C GLY A 287 -9.93 -7.55 -17.84
N PRO A 288 -10.55 -6.52 -18.46
CA PRO A 288 -11.92 -6.58 -18.94
C PRO A 288 -12.09 -7.73 -19.94
N GLY A 289 -13.20 -8.47 -19.81
CA GLY A 289 -13.53 -9.59 -20.69
C GLY A 289 -12.68 -10.85 -20.51
N MET A 290 -11.63 -10.83 -19.68
CA MET A 290 -10.87 -12.04 -19.35
C MET A 290 -11.74 -13.01 -18.56
N PRO A 291 -11.83 -14.30 -18.94
CA PRO A 291 -12.64 -15.28 -18.23
C PRO A 291 -12.05 -15.60 -16.85
N GLU A 292 -10.72 -15.65 -16.75
CA GLU A 292 -9.97 -16.01 -15.56
C GLU A 292 -8.67 -15.19 -15.46
N PRO A 293 -8.08 -15.01 -14.26
CA PRO A 293 -6.75 -14.44 -14.11
C PRO A 293 -5.66 -15.29 -14.76
N ILE A 294 -4.60 -14.65 -15.25
CA ILE A 294 -3.41 -15.32 -15.79
C ILE A 294 -2.26 -15.17 -14.80
N LEU A 295 -1.57 -16.26 -14.44
CA LEU A 295 -0.29 -16.16 -13.74
C LEU A 295 0.74 -15.55 -14.69
N ALA A 296 1.17 -14.32 -14.42
CA ALA A 296 2.12 -13.59 -15.26
C ALA A 296 3.56 -13.78 -14.78
N ILE A 297 3.79 -13.75 -13.46
CA ILE A 297 5.12 -13.93 -12.87
C ILE A 297 5.03 -14.78 -11.61
N ASP A 298 5.89 -15.79 -11.50
CA ASP A 298 6.22 -16.47 -10.25
C ASP A 298 7.56 -15.91 -9.74
N LEU A 299 7.56 -15.22 -8.61
CA LEU A 299 8.77 -14.59 -8.06
C LEU A 299 9.68 -15.58 -7.32
N SER A 300 9.27 -16.83 -7.09
CA SER A 300 10.17 -17.85 -6.55
C SER A 300 11.38 -18.09 -7.46
N GLN A 301 11.27 -17.78 -8.76
CA GLN A 301 12.39 -17.84 -9.71
C GLN A 301 13.54 -16.87 -9.39
N VAL A 302 13.30 -15.85 -8.55
CA VAL A 302 14.30 -14.83 -8.21
C VAL A 302 15.37 -15.37 -7.26
N ASN A 303 14.98 -16.23 -6.34
CA ASN A 303 15.84 -16.70 -5.24
C ASN A 303 15.69 -18.20 -4.94
N GLY A 304 14.94 -18.96 -5.77
CA GLY A 304 14.67 -20.39 -5.54
C GLY A 304 13.79 -20.68 -4.32
N TYR A 305 13.22 -19.63 -3.71
CA TYR A 305 12.60 -19.71 -2.39
C TYR A 305 11.23 -20.40 -2.46
N GLN A 306 11.16 -21.56 -1.82
CA GLN A 306 9.96 -22.42 -1.80
C GLN A 306 8.90 -21.96 -0.78
N LYS A 307 9.27 -21.09 0.16
CA LYS A 307 8.34 -20.54 1.14
C LYS A 307 7.48 -19.46 0.48
N ARG A 308 6.25 -19.32 0.95
CA ARG A 308 5.31 -18.31 0.47
C ARG A 308 5.68 -16.96 1.07
N ALA A 309 5.79 -15.93 0.23
CA ALA A 309 6.13 -14.58 0.62
C ALA A 309 5.39 -13.55 -0.20
N SER A 310 5.39 -12.33 0.33
CA SER A 310 4.67 -11.21 -0.24
C SER A 310 5.42 -10.63 -1.44
N ALA A 311 4.66 -10.43 -2.52
CA ALA A 311 5.02 -9.67 -3.70
C ALA A 311 4.36 -8.29 -3.64
N GLY A 312 5.06 -7.25 -4.09
CA GLY A 312 4.53 -5.90 -4.17
C GLY A 312 4.78 -5.24 -5.53
N LEU A 313 3.85 -4.38 -5.96
CA LEU A 313 4.03 -3.52 -7.13
C LEU A 313 4.45 -2.13 -6.64
N LEU A 314 5.69 -1.73 -6.91
CA LEU A 314 6.16 -0.40 -6.53
C LEU A 314 5.56 0.67 -7.43
N SER A 315 5.84 0.57 -8.73
CA SER A 315 5.47 1.58 -9.69
C SER A 315 5.62 1.06 -11.11
N PHE A 316 4.71 1.49 -11.98
CA PHE A 316 4.88 1.38 -13.41
C PHE A 316 5.62 2.58 -13.95
N PHE A 317 6.45 2.36 -14.96
CA PHE A 317 6.94 3.44 -15.79
C PHE A 317 5.76 4.04 -16.57
N SER A 318 5.80 5.35 -16.83
CA SER A 318 4.69 6.07 -17.45
C SER A 318 4.26 5.54 -18.82
N ASN A 319 5.17 4.85 -19.52
CA ASN A 319 4.89 4.22 -20.81
C ASN A 319 4.27 2.83 -20.71
N GLY A 320 4.04 2.29 -19.51
CA GLY A 320 3.45 0.97 -19.29
C GLY A 320 4.32 -0.21 -19.70
N GLN A 321 5.58 0.00 -20.04
CA GLN A 321 6.46 -1.06 -20.57
C GLN A 321 7.39 -1.66 -19.51
N ARG A 322 7.47 -1.03 -18.33
CA ARG A 322 8.32 -1.51 -17.23
C ARG A 322 7.61 -1.34 -15.89
N VAL A 323 7.96 -2.22 -14.97
CA VAL A 323 7.47 -2.19 -13.59
C VAL A 323 8.63 -2.42 -12.62
N LEU A 324 8.61 -1.67 -11.52
CA LEU A 324 9.41 -1.95 -10.34
C LEU A 324 8.53 -2.72 -9.36
N MET A 325 9.09 -3.78 -8.77
CA MET A 325 8.39 -4.68 -7.85
C MET A 325 9.26 -4.90 -6.62
N THR A 326 8.63 -5.23 -5.50
CA THR A 326 9.30 -5.70 -4.30
C THR A 326 8.98 -7.15 -4.05
N PHE A 327 9.94 -7.84 -3.43
CA PHE A 327 9.75 -9.20 -2.97
C PHE A 327 10.47 -9.38 -1.64
N GLN A 328 9.77 -9.91 -0.62
CA GLN A 328 10.33 -10.27 0.68
C GLN A 328 11.01 -9.13 1.47
N LEU A 329 10.69 -7.86 1.22
CA LEU A 329 11.44 -6.71 1.80
C LEU A 329 12.94 -6.71 1.46
N ARG A 330 13.37 -7.56 0.53
CA ARG A 330 14.77 -7.84 0.22
C ARG A 330 15.12 -7.48 -1.20
N TYR A 331 14.22 -7.77 -2.13
CA TYR A 331 14.49 -7.57 -3.54
C TYR A 331 13.72 -6.39 -4.09
N VAL A 332 14.40 -5.61 -4.93
CA VAL A 332 13.76 -4.71 -5.90
C VAL A 332 13.99 -5.28 -7.29
N ILE A 333 12.90 -5.50 -8.01
CA ILE A 333 12.91 -6.20 -9.29
C ILE A 333 12.45 -5.22 -10.37
N LEU A 334 13.26 -5.06 -11.41
CA LEU A 334 12.87 -4.36 -12.63
C LEU A 334 12.48 -5.39 -13.69
N ALA A 335 11.25 -5.32 -14.17
CA ALA A 335 10.76 -6.18 -15.25
C ALA A 335 10.31 -5.37 -16.48
N ASN A 336 10.50 -5.95 -17.67
CA ASN A 336 9.88 -5.52 -18.92
C ASN A 336 8.51 -6.18 -19.05
N ILE A 337 7.49 -5.37 -19.25
CA ILE A 337 6.08 -5.78 -19.37
C ILE A 337 5.47 -5.32 -20.69
N THR A 338 6.27 -5.12 -21.73
CA THR A 338 5.78 -4.83 -23.09
C THR A 338 4.78 -5.89 -23.58
N ARG A 339 4.92 -7.12 -23.07
CA ARG A 339 3.94 -8.21 -23.15
C ARG A 339 3.49 -8.55 -21.73
N PRO A 340 2.40 -7.97 -21.20
CA PRO A 340 2.01 -8.15 -19.81
C PRO A 340 1.69 -9.59 -19.40
N GLU A 341 1.31 -10.43 -20.34
CA GLU A 341 1.09 -11.86 -20.14
C GLU A 341 2.39 -12.67 -19.95
N GLN A 342 3.53 -12.12 -20.37
CA GLN A 342 4.85 -12.76 -20.29
C GLN A 342 5.94 -11.73 -19.94
N PRO A 343 5.94 -11.20 -18.71
CA PRO A 343 6.97 -10.27 -18.27
C PRO A 343 8.35 -10.91 -18.24
N ASN A 344 9.37 -10.11 -18.53
CA ASN A 344 10.77 -10.53 -18.44
C ASN A 344 11.47 -9.76 -17.32
N ILE A 345 11.98 -10.47 -16.31
CA ILE A 345 12.83 -9.86 -15.28
C ILE A 345 14.13 -9.40 -15.94
N LEU A 346 14.43 -8.10 -15.84
CA LEU A 346 15.63 -7.50 -16.43
C LEU A 346 16.78 -7.42 -15.42
N ARG A 347 16.44 -7.02 -14.18
CA ARG A 347 17.39 -6.81 -13.09
C ARG A 347 16.71 -7.12 -11.76
N VAL A 348 17.51 -7.63 -10.85
CA VAL A 348 17.16 -7.83 -9.44
C VAL A 348 18.25 -7.15 -8.62
N PHE A 349 17.84 -6.27 -7.73
CA PHE A 349 18.68 -5.74 -6.68
C PHE A 349 18.35 -6.46 -5.38
N ASP A 350 19.37 -6.96 -4.69
CA ASP A 350 19.24 -7.65 -3.41
C ASP A 350 19.84 -6.80 -2.30
N PHE A 351 18.99 -6.25 -1.43
CA PHE A 351 19.42 -5.44 -0.29
C PHE A 351 20.36 -6.21 0.65
N CYS A 352 20.30 -7.54 0.71
CA CYS A 352 21.19 -8.33 1.57
C CYS A 352 22.63 -8.40 1.06
N THR A 353 22.86 -8.03 -0.19
CA THR A 353 24.22 -7.92 -0.76
C THR A 353 24.86 -6.56 -0.52
N ASP A 354 24.10 -5.57 -0.02
CA ASP A 354 24.62 -4.23 0.23
C ASP A 354 25.29 -4.14 1.61
N PRO A 355 26.63 -3.98 1.68
CA PRO A 355 27.33 -3.90 2.96
C PRO A 355 26.97 -2.65 3.76
N THR A 356 26.47 -1.58 3.11
CA THR A 356 26.13 -0.32 3.80
C THR A 356 24.88 -0.45 4.65
N LEU A 357 24.02 -1.44 4.36
CA LEU A 357 22.76 -1.65 5.07
C LEU A 357 22.89 -2.54 6.31
N LYS A 358 24.06 -3.17 6.53
CA LYS A 358 24.25 -4.14 7.62
C LYS A 358 23.87 -3.64 9.01
N HIS A 359 24.10 -2.35 9.26
CA HIS A 359 23.85 -1.69 10.54
C HIS A 359 22.48 -1.02 10.65
N VAL A 360 21.70 -0.99 9.56
CA VAL A 360 20.36 -0.42 9.58
C VAL A 360 19.50 -1.27 10.50
N ALA A 361 19.06 -0.66 11.60
CA ALA A 361 18.12 -1.30 12.50
C ALA A 361 16.73 -1.26 11.86
N ILE A 362 16.05 -2.40 11.86
CA ILE A 362 14.66 -2.50 11.48
C ILE A 362 13.89 -2.95 12.72
N GLY A 363 12.76 -2.29 12.99
CA GLY A 363 11.85 -2.74 14.03
C GLY A 363 11.19 -4.05 13.60
N ILE A 364 11.05 -5.00 14.52
CA ILE A 364 10.15 -6.12 14.32
C ILE A 364 8.75 -5.61 14.67
N PRO A 365 7.78 -5.59 13.74
CA PRO A 365 6.45 -5.03 13.97
C PRO A 365 5.81 -5.56 15.25
N ASP A 366 5.17 -4.66 16.00
CA ASP A 366 4.45 -4.92 17.25
C ASP A 366 5.26 -5.58 18.38
N SER A 367 6.59 -5.43 18.32
CA SER A 367 7.49 -5.72 19.42
C SER A 367 8.37 -4.50 19.74
N PHE A 368 8.92 -4.44 20.94
CA PHE A 368 10.04 -3.53 21.23
C PHE A 368 11.38 -4.06 20.70
N GLU A 369 11.36 -5.20 20.01
CA GLU A 369 12.56 -5.82 19.47
C GLU A 369 13.01 -5.09 18.20
N LYS A 370 14.29 -4.76 18.18
CA LYS A 370 14.97 -4.22 17.00
C LYS A 370 15.91 -5.32 16.49
N THR A 371 15.82 -5.64 15.21
CA THR A 371 16.83 -6.46 14.53
C THR A 371 17.65 -5.58 13.61
N THR A 372 18.78 -6.09 13.11
CA THR A 372 19.53 -5.39 12.07
C THR A 372 19.18 -5.99 10.73
N PHE A 373 19.32 -5.22 9.66
CA PHE A 373 19.13 -5.73 8.30
C PHE A 373 20.07 -6.92 8.04
N ALA A 374 21.31 -6.89 8.56
CA ALA A 374 22.21 -8.05 8.50
C ALA A 374 21.66 -9.30 9.19
N LYS A 375 21.04 -9.16 10.38
CA LYS A 375 20.40 -10.29 11.09
C LYS A 375 19.18 -10.81 10.33
N PHE A 376 18.36 -9.90 9.79
CA PHE A 376 17.25 -10.24 8.92
C PHE A 376 17.74 -11.04 7.70
N CYS A 377 18.77 -10.56 7.01
CA CYS A 377 19.38 -11.27 5.89
C CYS A 377 19.88 -12.65 6.30
N ALA A 378 20.67 -12.76 7.37
CA ALA A 378 21.18 -14.05 7.86
C ALA A 378 20.05 -15.07 8.20
N GLN A 379 18.93 -14.60 8.76
CA GLN A 379 17.77 -15.45 9.04
C GLN A 379 17.05 -15.92 7.76
N ASN A 380 17.12 -15.13 6.68
CA ASN A 380 16.46 -15.39 5.41
C ASN A 380 17.42 -15.94 4.33
N ASP A 381 18.73 -15.98 4.58
CA ASP A 381 19.79 -16.51 3.71
C ASP A 381 19.99 -18.03 3.89
N ASN A 382 19.52 -18.61 5.00
CA ASN A 382 19.64 -20.05 5.29
C ASN A 382 18.62 -20.90 4.52
N ILE A 383 18.66 -20.83 3.18
CA ILE A 383 17.83 -21.67 2.30
C ILE A 383 18.70 -22.12 1.13
N THR A 384 19.36 -23.26 1.35
CA THR A 384 19.79 -24.17 0.28
C THR A 384 18.61 -24.88 -0.34
#